data_AF-A0AAD5A824-F1
#
_entry.id   AF-A0AAD5A824-F1
#
_cell.length_a   1.000
_cell.length_b   1.000
_cell.length_c   1.000
_cell.angle_alpha   90.00
_cell.angle_beta   90.00
_cell.angle_gamma   90.00
#
_symmetry.space_group_name_H-M   'P 1'
#
loop_
_entity.id
_entity.type
_entity.pdbx_description
1 polymer ?
#
loop_
_entity_poly.entity_id
_entity_poly.type
_entity_poly.pdbx_seq_one_letter_code
_entity_poly.pdbx_strand_id
1 'polypeptide(L)' 'MRMRRMFPFLSFNIAGLNVSAHYNVFVEVVLADPNHWRFQGGKWVTCGKADNNMQGEDDDDEEHWSRARAPHCTIP' A
#
# COMPACT_ATOMS: atom_id res chain seq x y z
N MET A 1 12.25 -14.87 5.50
CA MET A 1 12.79 -13.50 5.66
C MET A 1 11.83 -12.71 6.54
N ARG A 2 12.28 -11.93 7.53
CA ARG A 2 11.38 -11.09 8.34
C ARG A 2 11.09 -9.79 7.61
N MET A 3 9.83 -9.38 7.58
CA MET A 3 9.38 -8.09 7.07
C MET A 3 10.06 -6.94 7.85
N ARG A 4 10.52 -5.91 7.14
CA ARG A 4 11.15 -4.71 7.73
C ARG A 4 10.16 -3.53 7.74
N ARG A 5 10.23 -2.69 8.77
CA ARG A 5 9.48 -1.42 8.83
C ARG A 5 10.25 -0.33 8.06
N MET A 6 9.54 0.60 7.42
CA MET A 6 10.14 1.76 6.75
C MET A 6 10.82 2.71 7.73
N PHE A 7 11.86 3.40 7.27
CA PHE A 7 12.50 4.50 7.97
C PHE A 7 12.83 5.65 6.97
N PRO A 8 12.42 6.90 7.23
CA PRO A 8 11.53 7.28 8.33
C PRO A 8 10.16 6.60 8.20
N PHE A 9 9.42 6.49 9.30
CA PHE A 9 8.05 6.00 9.21
C PHE A 9 7.20 7.02 8.45
N LEU A 10 6.30 6.54 7.58
CA LEU A 10 5.34 7.40 6.90
C LEU A 10 4.31 7.89 7.91
N SER A 11 4.14 9.21 8.00
CA SER A 11 3.22 9.87 8.94
C SER A 11 2.51 11.03 8.24
N PHE A 12 1.19 11.14 8.45
CA PHE A 12 0.34 12.16 7.84
C PHE A 12 -0.82 12.50 8.76
N ASN A 13 -1.35 13.73 8.62
CA ASN A 13 -2.57 14.18 9.26
C ASN A 13 -3.69 14.26 8.22
N ILE A 14 -4.87 13.75 8.54
CA ILE A 14 -6.08 13.90 7.71
C ILE A 14 -7.05 14.81 8.47
N ALA A 15 -7.55 15.84 7.79
CA ALA A 15 -8.48 16.82 8.37
C ALA A 15 -9.62 17.14 7.39
N GLY A 16 -10.72 17.70 7.89
CA GLY A 16 -11.85 18.16 7.07
C GLY A 16 -12.80 17.05 6.59
N LEU A 17 -12.74 15.85 7.19
CA LEU A 17 -13.67 14.76 6.89
C LEU A 17 -15.06 15.00 7.51
N ASN A 18 -16.08 14.41 6.91
CA ASN A 18 -17.41 14.40 7.50
C ASN A 18 -17.43 13.46 8.71
N VAL A 19 -17.78 14.00 9.88
CA VAL A 19 -17.82 13.27 11.16
C VAL A 19 -18.92 12.20 11.22
N SER A 20 -19.93 12.26 10.34
CA SER A 20 -21.02 11.27 10.29
C SER A 20 -20.74 10.11 9.33
N ALA A 21 -19.59 10.08 8.67
CA ALA A 21 -19.22 9.05 7.69
C ALA A 21 -18.05 8.18 8.18
N HIS A 22 -17.97 6.96 7.66
CA HIS A 22 -16.89 6.01 7.94
C HIS A 22 -15.94 5.92 6.75
N TYR A 23 -14.63 5.84 7.02
CA TYR A 23 -13.58 5.81 6.00
C TYR A 23 -12.60 4.67 6.27
N ASN A 24 -12.18 3.99 5.21
CA ASN A 24 -11.02 3.11 5.23
C ASN A 24 -9.82 3.87 4.64
N VAL A 25 -8.64 3.72 5.22
CA VAL A 25 -7.41 4.40 4.76
C VAL A 25 -6.37 3.34 4.44
N PHE A 26 -5.85 3.37 3.22
CA PHE A 26 -4.85 2.44 2.72
C PHE A 26 -3.62 3.21 2.21
N VAL A 27 -2.46 2.57 2.27
CA VAL A 27 -1.22 3.08 1.67
C VAL A 27 -0.65 2.00 0.78
N GLU A 28 -0.50 2.33 -0.49
CA GLU A 28 0.14 1.48 -1.48
C GLU A 28 1.52 2.04 -1.84
N VAL A 29 2.50 1.17 -2.02
CA VAL A 29 3.84 1.54 -2.51
C VAL A 29 4.00 0.99 -3.92
N VAL A 30 3.90 1.89 -4.91
CA VAL A 30 4.08 1.55 -6.33
C VAL A 30 5.50 1.83 -6.82
N LEU A 31 5.90 1.19 -7.92
CA LEU A 31 7.17 1.47 -8.56
C LEU A 31 7.17 2.92 -9.07
N ALA A 32 8.22 3.68 -8.77
CA ALA A 32 8.35 5.05 -9.26
C ALA A 32 8.66 5.09 -10.76
N ASP A 33 9.34 4.07 -11.28
CA ASP A 33 9.73 3.93 -12.68
C ASP A 33 10.00 2.45 -13.02
N PRO A 34 10.08 2.06 -14.31
CA PRO A 34 10.25 0.66 -14.71
C PRO A 34 11.73 0.22 -14.76
N ASN A 35 12.68 0.95 -14.18
CA ASN A 35 14.10 0.62 -14.26
C ASN A 35 14.55 -0.28 -13.11
N HIS A 36 15.42 -1.23 -13.41
CA HIS A 36 16.24 -1.90 -12.41
C HIS A 36 17.48 -1.03 -12.13
N TRP A 37 17.61 -0.55 -10.90
CA TRP A 37 18.72 0.31 -10.49
C TRP A 37 19.85 -0.46 -9.80
N ARG A 38 21.11 -0.12 -10.11
CA ARG A 38 22.30 -0.62 -9.42
C ARG A 38 23.16 0.56 -8.95
N PHE A 39 23.73 0.45 -7.75
CA PHE A 39 24.66 1.43 -7.22
C PHE A 39 26.11 1.01 -7.51
N GLN A 40 26.84 1.80 -8.30
CA GLN A 40 28.25 1.58 -8.63
C GLN A 40 28.99 2.90 -8.73
N GLY A 41 30.23 2.97 -8.20
CA GLY A 41 31.06 4.17 -8.30
C GLY A 41 30.41 5.42 -7.69
N GLY A 42 29.61 5.25 -6.62
CA GLY A 42 28.94 6.36 -5.94
C GLY A 42 27.70 6.91 -6.64
N LYS A 43 27.21 6.27 -7.71
CA LYS A 43 26.02 6.70 -8.45
C LYS A 43 25.04 5.56 -8.72
N TRP A 44 23.77 5.92 -8.81
CA TRP A 44 22.70 5.04 -9.30
C TRP A 44 22.72 5.00 -10.83
N VAL A 45 22.72 3.80 -11.40
CA VAL A 45 22.67 3.57 -12.86
C VAL A 45 21.60 2.54 -13.18
N THR A 46 20.93 2.71 -14.32
CA THR A 46 19.96 1.74 -14.82
C THR A 46 20.71 0.51 -15.38
N CYS A 47 20.25 -0.69 -15.05
CA CYS A 47 20.84 -1.95 -15.53
C CYS A 47 19.82 -2.94 -16.11
N GLY A 48 18.58 -2.52 -16.31
CA GLY A 48 17.52 -3.35 -16.89
C GLY A 48 16.13 -2.78 -16.64
N LYS A 49 15.10 -3.59 -16.87
CA LYS A 49 13.72 -3.28 -16.48
C LYS A 49 13.39 -3.94 -15.15
N ALA A 50 12.59 -3.28 -14.33
CA ALA A 50 12.01 -3.84 -13.13
C ALA A 50 10.93 -4.86 -13.51
N ASP A 51 10.87 -5.97 -12.80
CA ASP A 51 9.78 -6.95 -12.94
C ASP A 51 8.51 -6.34 -12.33
N ASN A 52 7.46 -6.19 -13.15
CA ASN A 52 6.18 -5.71 -12.65
C ASN A 52 5.37 -6.91 -12.10
N ASN A 53 5.48 -7.17 -10.81
CA ASN A 53 4.72 -8.23 -10.13
C ASN A 53 3.35 -7.73 -9.58
N MET A 54 2.86 -6.56 -10.00
CA MET A 54 1.60 -5.99 -9.47
C MET A 54 0.34 -6.60 -10.09
N GLN A 55 0.46 -7.62 -10.93
CA GLN A 55 -0.68 -8.26 -11.60
C GLN A 55 -0.91 -9.64 -10.98
N GLY A 56 -1.47 -9.64 -9.78
CA GLY A 56 -1.87 -10.84 -9.06
C GLY A 56 -3.23 -10.62 -8.40
N GLU A 57 -4.28 -10.94 -9.15
CA GLU A 57 -5.61 -11.40 -8.68
C GLU A 57 -6.41 -10.45 -7.77
N ASP A 58 -7.03 -9.41 -8.33
CA ASP A 58 -8.08 -8.60 -7.65
C ASP A 58 -9.52 -9.09 -7.96
N ASP A 59 -9.69 -10.18 -8.71
CA ASP A 59 -11.05 -10.65 -9.09
C ASP A 59 -11.77 -11.44 -7.97
N ASP A 60 -11.06 -11.89 -6.92
CA ASP A 60 -11.65 -12.69 -5.81
C ASP A 60 -11.79 -11.92 -4.47
N ASP A 61 -11.28 -10.69 -4.35
CA ASP A 61 -11.25 -9.95 -3.07
C ASP A 61 -12.54 -9.14 -2.76
N GLU A 62 -13.33 -8.76 -3.78
CA GLU A 62 -14.50 -7.88 -3.60
C GLU A 62 -15.67 -8.57 -2.83
N GLU A 63 -15.85 -9.88 -3.04
CA GLU A 63 -16.88 -10.68 -2.34
C GLU A 63 -16.52 -10.93 -0.87
N HIS A 64 -15.22 -11.03 -0.55
CA HIS A 64 -14.73 -11.28 0.80
C HIS A 64 -14.96 -10.07 1.73
N TRP A 65 -14.60 -8.86 1.28
CA TRP A 65 -14.82 -7.63 2.05
C TRP A 65 -16.30 -7.33 2.31
N SER A 66 -17.18 -7.69 1.36
CA SER A 66 -18.62 -7.50 1.48
C SER A 66 -19.29 -8.43 2.52
N ARG A 67 -18.73 -9.63 2.73
CA ARG A 67 -19.21 -10.59 3.76
C ARG A 67 -18.67 -10.30 5.15
N ALA A 68 -17.56 -9.59 5.28
CA ALA A 68 -17.06 -9.05 6.54
C ALA A 68 -17.85 -7.80 6.96
N ARG A 69 -19.20 -7.91 7.04
CA ARG A 69 -20.00 -6.95 7.81
C ARG A 69 -19.43 -6.95 9.23
N ALA A 70 -18.92 -5.79 9.64
CA ALA A 70 -18.48 -5.55 11.01
C ALA A 70 -19.50 -6.19 11.97
N PRO A 71 -19.07 -6.99 12.96
CA PRO A 71 -20.00 -7.36 14.02
C PRO A 71 -20.57 -6.06 14.54
N HIS A 72 -21.90 -5.94 14.47
CA HIS A 72 -22.67 -4.82 14.99
C HIS A 72 -22.11 -4.50 16.38
N CYS A 73 -21.26 -3.47 16.45
CA CYS A 73 -20.69 -3.03 17.71
C CYS A 73 -21.77 -2.14 18.31
N THR A 74 -22.76 -2.78 18.92
CA THR A 74 -23.70 -2.11 19.80
C THR A 74 -22.90 -1.72 21.03
N ILE A 75 -22.59 -0.44 21.15
CA ILE A 75 -22.03 0.16 22.37
C ILE A 75 -23.23 0.38 23.32
N PRO A 76 -23.12 0.12 24.65
CA PRO A 76 -24.18 0.41 25.61
C PRO A 76 -24.62 1.89 25.59
#